data_AF-A0A269YZG3-F1
#
_entry.id   AF-A0A269YZG3-F1
#
_cell.length_a   1.000
_cell.length_b   1.000
_cell.length_c   1.000
_cell.angle_alpha   90.00
_cell.angle_beta   90.00
_cell.angle_gamma   90.00
#
_symmetry.space_group_name_H-M   'P 1'
#
loop_
_entity.id
_entity.type
_entity.pdbx_description
1 polymer ?
#
loop_
_entity_poly.entity_id
_entity_poly.type
_entity_poly.pdbx_seq_one_letter_code
_entity_poly.pdbx_strand_id
1 'polypeptide(L)' 'FNIKEGEFFVLIGPSGCGKTTTLKMINRLIPLSEGYIYFNNKPISDYPVYEMRWDIGYVLQQIALFPHMTIK' A
#
# COMPACT_ATOMS: atom_id res chain seq x y z
N PHE A 1 -8.18 9.84 5.14
CA PHE A 1 -9.37 8.96 5.20
C PHE A 1 -9.12 7.87 6.24
N ASN A 2 -10.17 7.24 6.77
CA ASN A 2 -10.07 6.09 7.68
C ASN A 2 -10.79 4.90 7.04
N ILE A 3 -10.18 3.72 7.07
CA ILE A 3 -10.73 2.48 6.48
C ILE A 3 -10.85 1.50 7.63
N LYS A 4 -12.07 0.99 7.86
CA LYS A 4 -12.33 0.02 8.93
C LYS A 4 -11.92 -1.38 8.50
N GLU A 5 -11.68 -2.24 9.49
CA GLU A 5 -11.43 -3.65 9.24
C GLU A 5 -12.61 -4.27 8.47
N GLY A 6 -12.30 -5.03 7.42
CA GLY A 6 -13.29 -5.66 6.53
C GLY A 6 -14.00 -4.70 5.55
N GLU A 7 -13.69 -3.40 5.57
CA GLU A 7 -14.31 -2.44 4.67
C GLU A 7 -13.76 -2.54 3.24
N PHE A 8 -14.67 -2.57 2.25
CA PHE A 8 -14.30 -2.40 0.85
C PHE A 8 -14.23 -0.92 0.50
N PHE A 9 -13.02 -0.42 0.27
CA PHE A 9 -12.74 0.99 -0.02
C PHE A 9 -12.19 1.16 -1.44
N VAL A 10 -12.65 2.19 -2.15
CA VAL A 10 -12.17 2.53 -3.50
C VAL A 10 -11.68 3.97 -3.54
N LEU A 11 -10.46 4.18 -4.04
CA LEU A 11 -9.88 5.50 -4.27
C LEU A 11 -10.02 5.93 -5.73
N ILE A 12 -10.90 6.88 -6.03
CA ILE A 12 -11.22 7.35 -7.38
C ILE A 12 -10.77 8.79 -7.57
N GLY A 13 -10.27 9.12 -8.77
CA GLY A 13 -9.93 10.49 -9.16
C GLY A 13 -9.25 10.54 -10.54
N PRO A 14 -9.06 11.74 -11.12
CA PRO A 14 -8.44 11.94 -12.44
C PRO A 14 -7.01 11.41 -12.55
N SER A 15 -6.48 11.31 -13.77
CA SER A 15 -5.05 11.00 -13.96
C SER A 15 -4.17 12.03 -13.26
N GLY A 16 -3.06 11.59 -12.65
CA GLY A 16 -2.14 12.48 -11.93
C GLY A 16 -2.60 12.95 -10.55
N CYS A 17 -3.82 12.63 -10.09
CA CYS A 17 -4.31 13.11 -8.78
C CYS A 17 -3.69 12.40 -7.55
N GLY A 18 -2.66 11.58 -7.73
CA GLY A 18 -1.91 10.97 -6.64
C GLY A 18 -2.37 9.58 -6.16
N LYS A 19 -3.35 8.92 -6.78
CA LYS A 19 -3.84 7.58 -6.35
C LYS A 19 -2.73 6.55 -6.14
N THR A 20 -1.91 6.33 -7.17
CA THR A 20 -0.79 5.38 -7.12
C THR A 20 0.26 5.82 -6.12
N THR A 21 0.51 7.13 -6.01
CA THR A 21 1.43 7.70 -5.01
C THR A 21 0.94 7.41 -3.59
N THR A 22 -0.34 7.60 -3.31
CA THR A 22 -0.96 7.28 -2.01
C THR A 22 -0.85 5.80 -1.68
N LEU A 23 -1.16 4.89 -2.62
CA LEU A 23 -1.00 3.45 -2.39
C LEU A 23 0.47 3.06 -2.13
N LYS A 24 1.42 3.68 -2.84
CA LYS A 24 2.86 3.47 -2.61
C LYS A 24 3.31 3.99 -1.25
N MET A 25 2.78 5.13 -0.78
CA MET A 25 3.06 5.66 0.57
C MET A 25 2.51 4.73 1.65
N ILE A 26 1.28 4.22 1.49
CA ILE A 26 0.68 3.25 2.41
C ILE A 26 1.58 2.00 2.54
N ASN A 27 2.06 1.43 1.43
CA ASN A 27 2.96 0.27 1.48
C ASN A 27 4.44 0.63 1.80
N ARG A 28 4.73 1.91 2.07
CA ARG A 28 6.09 2.44 2.29
C ARG A 28 7.07 2.13 1.16
N LEU A 29 6.58 2.07 -0.08
CA LEU A 29 7.43 2.01 -1.28
C LEU A 29 8.06 3.37 -1.61
N ILE A 30 7.44 4.45 -1.14
CA ILE A 30 7.98 5.81 -1.15
C ILE A 30 7.72 6.45 0.23
N PRO A 31 8.57 7.38 0.70
CA PRO A 31 8.38 8.05 1.98
C PRO A 31 7.18 9.01 1.94
N LEU A 32 6.63 9.29 3.12
CA LEU A 32 5.70 10.38 3.34
C LEU A 32 6.46 11.71 3.26
N SER A 33 5.90 12.69 2.56
CA SER A 33 6.43 14.06 2.64
C SER A 33 6.13 14.68 4.00
N GLU A 34 4.88 14.57 4.44
CA GLU A 34 4.38 15.13 5.70
C GLU A 34 3.21 14.28 6.24
N GLY A 35 2.84 14.50 7.51
CA GLY A 35 1.71 13.83 8.15
C GLY A 35 1.98 12.38 8.55
N TYR A 36 0.91 11.63 8.82
CA TYR A 36 0.98 10.29 9.39
C TYR A 36 -0.01 9.35 8.71
N ILE A 37 0.40 8.09 8.54
CA ILE A 37 -0.46 6.96 8.20
C ILE A 37 -0.37 5.97 9.36
N TYR A 38 -1.52 5.44 9.76
CA TYR A 38 -1.64 4.48 10.84
C TYR A 38 -2.10 3.13 10.29
N PHE A 39 -1.52 2.06 10.80
CA PHE A 39 -1.92 0.67 10.56
C PHE A 39 -2.07 -0.03 11.92
N ASN A 40 -3.24 -0.60 12.18
CA ASN A 40 -3.60 -1.18 13.48
C ASN A 40 -3.33 -0.21 14.66
N ASN A 41 -3.78 1.04 14.54
CA ASN A 41 -3.60 2.12 15.52
C ASN A 41 -2.14 2.49 15.87
N LYS A 42 -1.16 2.01 15.09
CA LYS A 42 0.25 2.37 15.24
C LYS A 42 0.75 3.06 13.98
N PRO A 43 1.55 4.14 14.09
CA PRO A 43 2.16 4.79 12.92
C PRO A 43 2.93 3.77 12.07
N ILE A 44 2.77 3.82 10.75
CA ILE A 44 3.47 2.90 9.85
C ILE A 44 5.00 3.08 9.91
N SER A 45 5.49 4.23 10.37
CA SER A 45 6.91 4.53 10.61
C SER A 45 7.53 3.66 11.69
N ASP A 46 6.74 3.21 12.65
CA ASP A 46 7.20 2.55 13.88
C ASP A 46 7.28 1.02 13.72
N TYR A 47 6.90 0.53 12.54
CA TYR A 47 7.10 -0.87 12.16
C TYR A 47 8.41 -1.03 11.39
N PRO A 48 9.13 -2.14 11.59
CA PRO A 48 10.02 -2.65 10.56
C PRO A 48 9.23 -2.85 9.26
N VAL A 49 9.79 -2.38 8.14
CA VAL A 49 9.06 -2.34 6.85
C VAL A 49 8.59 -3.73 6.40
N TYR A 50 9.38 -4.77 6.67
CA TYR A 50 9.06 -6.14 6.27
C TYR A 50 7.90 -6.72 7.08
N GLU A 51 7.83 -6.48 8.39
CA GLU A 51 6.74 -6.97 9.25
C GLU A 51 5.40 -6.40 8.78
N MET A 52 5.35 -5.08 8.55
CA MET A 52 4.15 -4.43 8.04
C MET A 52 3.68 -5.01 6.70
N ARG A 53 4.61 -5.39 5.82
CA ARG A 53 4.27 -5.93 4.50
C ARG A 53 3.82 -7.39 4.54
N TRP A 54 4.12 -8.15 5.60
CA TRP A 54 3.59 -9.50 5.77
C TRP A 54 2.08 -9.51 5.98
N ASP A 55 1.53 -8.46 6.58
CA ASP A 55 0.08 -8.31 6.79
C ASP A 55 -0.65 -7.65 5.60
N ILE A 56 0.06 -7.28 4.52
CA ILE A 56 -0.50 -6.52 3.40
C ILE A 56 -0.26 -7.24 2.07
N GLY A 57 -1.34 -7.70 1.45
CA GLY A 57 -1.35 -8.06 0.03
C GLY A 57 -1.25 -6.82 -0.84
N TYR A 58 -0.25 -6.75 -1.73
CA TYR A 58 -0.07 -5.62 -2.64
C TYR A 58 0.10 -6.09 -4.08
N VAL A 59 -0.73 -5.57 -4.97
CA VAL A 59 -0.68 -5.86 -6.42
C VAL A 59 -0.20 -4.62 -7.15
N LEU A 60 0.85 -4.80 -7.96
CA LEU A 60 1.44 -3.73 -8.76
C LEU A 60 0.54 -3.38 -9.95
N GLN A 61 0.59 -2.12 -10.37
CA GLN A 61 -0.15 -1.64 -11.55
C GLN A 61 0.32 -2.32 -12.85
N GLN A 62 1.61 -2.64 -12.94
CA GLN A 62 2.16 -3.45 -14.03
C GLN A 62 2.38 -4.87 -13.52
N ILE A 63 2.13 -5.84 -14.41
CA ILE A 63 2.34 -7.25 -14.12
C ILE A 63 3.82 -7.48 -13.79
N ALA A 64 4.06 -8.14 -12.66
CA ALA A 64 5.38 -8.56 -12.22
C ALA A 64 5.34 -10.06 -11.91
N LEU A 65 5.59 -10.88 -12.93
CA LEU A 65 5.70 -12.33 -12.79
C LEU A 65 7.16 -12.74 -12.96
N PHE A 66 7.59 -13.76 -12.22
CA PHE A 66 8.87 -14.38 -12.47
C PHE A 66 8.80 -15.12 -13.81
N PRO A 67 9.66 -14.78 -14.80
CA PRO A 67 9.50 -15.24 -16.18
C PRO A 67 9.73 -16.76 -16.36
N HIS A 68 10.34 -17.40 -15.37
CA HIS A 68 10.69 -18.82 -15.36
C HIS A 68 9.78 -19.66 -14.44
N MET A 69 8.74 -19.06 -13.87
CA MET A 69 7.76 -19.77 -13.03
C MET A 69 6.47 -20.00 -13.82
N THR A 70 5.84 -21.15 -13.60
CA THR A 70 4.49 -21.45 -14.09
C THR A 70 3.50 -21.48 -12.93
N ILE A 71 2.22 -21.25 -13.24
CA ILE A 71 1.12 -21.46 -12.30
C ILE A 71 1.05 -22.97 -12.00
N LYS A 72 0.87 -23.32 -10.72
CA LYS A 72 0.62 -24.70 -10.27
C LYS A 72 -0.88 -24.95 -10.14
#